data_AF-A0A1Y3BLC7-F1
#
_entry.id   AF-A0A1Y3BLC7-F1
#
_cell.length_a   1.000
_cell.length_b   1.000
_cell.length_c   1.000
_cell.angle_alpha   90.00
_cell.angle_beta   90.00
_cell.angle_gamma   90.00
#
_symmetry.space_group_name_H-M   'P 1'
#
loop_
_entity.id
_entity.type
_entity.pdbx_description
1 polymer ?
#
loop_
_entity_poly.entity_id
_entity_poly.type
_entity_poly.pdbx_seq_one_letter_code
_entity_poly.pdbx_strand_id
1 'polypeptide(L)'
;MICLKFKSNNFDDLDPTNAENIQLIESSLFILCLDNSVTTKTTQQQQQPRTGFRDSFHMARMNYAYMGSMLLHGGGSHLHTGNRWWDKFLEIIISKEGICGVVMEHSASE
;
A
#
# COMPACT_ATOMS: atom_id res chain seq x y z
N MET A 1 -0.28 0.63 -9.57
CA MET A 1 -0.65 -0.36 -10.61
C MET A 1 -2.09 -0.75 -10.29
N ILE A 2 -3.07 -0.36 -11.10
CA ILE A 2 -4.47 -0.77 -10.87
C ILE A 2 -4.68 -2.03 -11.71
N CYS A 3 -4.69 -3.20 -11.05
CA CYS A 3 -5.28 -4.38 -11.64
C CYS A 3 -6.62 -4.59 -10.93
N LEU A 4 -7.71 -4.28 -11.62
CA LEU A 4 -9.05 -4.65 -11.19
C LEU A 4 -9.17 -6.16 -11.44
N LYS A 5 -9.14 -6.95 -10.37
CA LYS A 5 -9.38 -8.39 -10.47
C LYS A 5 -10.86 -8.61 -10.77
N PHE A 6 -11.20 -8.76 -12.05
CA PHE A 6 -12.40 -9.48 -12.44
C PHE A 6 -12.08 -10.96 -12.26
N LYS A 7 -12.90 -11.66 -11.48
CA LYS A 7 -12.83 -13.09 -11.23
C LYS A 7 -13.19 -13.85 -12.53
N SER A 8 -12.35 -13.74 -13.56
CA SER A 8 -12.41 -14.55 -14.77
C SER A 8 -11.45 -15.71 -14.59
N ASN A 9 -11.98 -16.92 -14.50
CA ASN A 9 -11.18 -18.15 -14.42
C ASN A 9 -10.52 -18.51 -15.77
N ASN A 10 -10.62 -17.65 -16.80
CA ASN A 10 -9.93 -17.79 -18.07
C ASN A 10 -9.09 -16.53 -18.34
N PHE A 11 -7.77 -16.72 -18.38
CA PHE A 11 -6.80 -15.71 -18.81
C PHE A 11 -6.76 -15.52 -20.33
N ASP A 12 -7.50 -16.35 -21.08
CA ASP A 12 -7.49 -16.39 -22.55
C ASP A 12 -7.92 -15.07 -23.21
N ASP A 13 -8.70 -14.25 -22.50
CA ASP A 13 -9.17 -12.93 -22.96
C ASP A 13 -8.30 -11.76 -22.46
N LEU A 14 -7.23 -12.02 -21.70
CA LEU A 14 -6.36 -10.97 -21.15
C LEU A 14 -5.21 -10.63 -22.10
N ASP A 15 -4.74 -9.38 -22.05
CA ASP A 15 -3.46 -9.03 -22.68
C ASP A 15 -2.35 -9.96 -22.14
N PRO A 16 -1.50 -10.55 -23.01
CA PRO A 16 -0.49 -11.51 -22.58
C PRO A 16 0.47 -10.98 -21.51
N THR A 17 0.82 -9.68 -21.58
CA THR A 17 1.69 -9.03 -20.59
C THR A 17 1.01 -8.97 -19.22
N ASN A 18 -0.30 -8.65 -19.21
CA ASN A 18 -1.07 -8.62 -17.97
C ASN A 18 -1.24 -10.01 -17.38
N ALA A 19 -1.45 -11.03 -18.21
CA ALA A 19 -1.55 -12.41 -17.75
C ALA A 19 -0.24 -12.86 -17.08
N GLU A 20 0.90 -12.61 -17.71
CA GLU A 20 2.22 -12.92 -17.15
C GLU A 20 2.47 -12.17 -15.84
N ASN A 21 2.18 -10.86 -15.78
CA ASN A 21 2.33 -10.06 -14.57
C ASN A 21 1.46 -10.58 -13.42
N ILE A 22 0.20 -10.94 -13.67
CA ILE A 22 -0.69 -11.49 -12.65
C ILE A 22 -0.13 -12.83 -12.16
N GLN A 23 0.33 -13.71 -13.06
CA GLN A 23 0.91 -14.98 -12.69
C GLN A 23 2.16 -14.81 -11.80
N LEU A 24 3.02 -13.84 -12.10
CA LEU A 24 4.19 -13.52 -11.27
C LEU A 24 3.78 -13.04 -9.88
N ILE A 25 2.75 -12.19 -9.77
CA ILE A 25 2.23 -11.70 -8.49
C ILE A 25 1.63 -12.86 -7.69
N GLU A 26 0.79 -13.70 -8.31
CA GLU A 26 0.14 -14.83 -7.66
C GLU A 26 1.13 -15.89 -7.18
N SER A 27 2.17 -16.19 -7.97
CA SER A 27 3.20 -17.19 -7.64
C SER A 27 4.33 -16.70 -6.72
N SER A 28 4.47 -15.39 -6.50
CA SER A 28 5.46 -14.85 -5.56
C SER A 28 5.28 -15.36 -4.12
N LEU A 29 6.32 -15.32 -3.28
CA LEU A 29 6.18 -15.77 -1.88
C LEU A 29 5.38 -14.77 -1.03
N PHE A 30 5.64 -13.48 -1.23
CA PHE A 30 4.99 -12.36 -0.56
C PHE A 30 5.16 -11.10 -1.41
N ILE A 31 4.44 -10.04 -1.06
CA ILE A 31 4.62 -8.71 -1.67
C ILE A 31 5.25 -7.77 -0.65
N LEU A 32 6.21 -6.95 -1.11
CA LEU A 32 6.79 -5.87 -0.34
C LEU A 32 6.29 -4.52 -0.87
N CYS A 33 5.51 -3.82 -0.05
CA CYS A 33 4.92 -2.53 -0.35
C CYS A 33 5.79 -1.40 0.22
N LEU A 34 6.47 -0.67 -0.66
CA LEU A 34 7.28 0.49 -0.29
C LEU A 34 6.45 1.77 -0.42
N ASP A 35 5.94 2.25 0.71
CA ASP A 35 5.06 3.41 0.76
C ASP A 35 5.84 4.73 0.73
N ASN A 36 5.38 5.63 -0.14
CA ASN A 36 5.93 6.97 -0.24
C ASN A 36 5.46 7.88 0.90
N SER A 37 6.17 8.99 1.09
CA SER A 37 5.79 10.04 2.02
C SER A 37 4.40 10.58 1.70
N VAL A 38 3.53 10.61 2.70
CA VAL A 38 2.20 11.20 2.59
C VAL A 38 2.35 12.72 2.64
N THR A 39 2.43 13.34 1.46
CA THR A 39 2.28 14.80 1.38
C THR A 39 0.79 15.09 1.37
N THR A 40 0.23 15.42 2.52
CA THR A 40 -1.09 16.04 2.55
C THR A 40 -1.00 17.34 1.77
N LYS A 41 -1.51 17.35 0.54
CA LYS A 41 -1.89 18.60 -0.12
C LYS A 41 -3.15 19.09 0.59
N THR A 42 -3.01 19.48 1.85
CA THR A 42 -4.05 20.23 2.54
C THR A 42 -4.13 21.57 1.81
N THR A 43 -5.12 21.68 0.94
CA THR A 43 -5.63 22.95 0.47
C THR A 43 -5.84 23.82 1.73
N GLN A 44 -4.96 24.82 1.87
CA GLN A 44 -5.01 25.89 2.87
C GLN A 44 -4.78 25.45 4.33
N GLN A 45 -3.51 25.42 4.77
CA GLN A 45 -3.02 26.36 5.80
C GLN A 45 -1.51 26.16 6.06
N GLN A 46 -0.77 27.16 5.56
CA GLN A 46 0.38 27.83 6.16
C GLN A 46 1.58 27.01 6.67
N GLN A 47 2.66 27.17 5.89
CA GLN A 47 4.02 27.51 6.32
C GLN A 47 4.66 26.61 7.39
N GLN A 48 5.72 25.87 6.99
CA GLN A 48 7.07 26.13 7.52
C GLN A 48 8.16 25.24 6.86
N PRO A 49 9.44 25.64 6.95
CA PRO A 49 10.48 25.30 5.98
C PRO A 49 11.09 23.90 6.15
N ARG A 50 11.63 23.43 5.02
CA ARG A 50 12.36 22.17 4.82
C ARG A 50 13.63 22.14 5.67
N THR A 51 13.59 21.43 6.80
CA THR A 51 14.79 20.98 7.52
C THR A 51 14.53 19.56 8.05
N GLY A 52 15.47 18.63 7.80
CA GLY A 52 15.34 17.19 8.03
C GLY A 52 15.25 16.73 9.51
N PHE A 53 14.94 17.65 10.42
CA PHE A 53 14.68 17.37 11.83
C PHE A 53 13.16 17.34 12.14
N ARG A 54 12.31 17.83 11.23
CA ARG A 54 10.84 17.85 11.41
C ARG A 54 10.12 16.54 11.07
N ASP A 55 10.78 15.64 10.36
CA ASP A 55 10.24 14.31 10.04
C ASP A 55 9.97 13.51 11.32
N SER A 56 10.83 13.66 12.34
CA SER A 56 10.65 13.05 13.66
C SER A 56 9.40 13.55 14.40
N PHE A 57 8.99 14.81 14.20
CA PHE A 57 7.81 15.38 14.85
C PHE A 57 6.51 14.97 14.16
N HIS A 58 6.56 14.71 12.85
CA HIS A 58 5.44 14.09 12.12
C HIS A 58 5.29 12.61 12.52
N MET A 59 6.41 11.91 12.73
CA MET A 59 6.46 10.55 13.28
C MET A 59 5.86 10.50 14.69
N ALA A 60 6.22 11.46 15.56
CA ALA A 60 5.69 11.55 16.92
C ALA A 60 4.21 11.97 16.99
N ARG A 61 3.65 12.56 15.91
CA ARG A 61 2.25 12.98 15.82
C ARG A 61 1.32 11.93 15.21
N MET A 62 1.84 10.81 14.74
CA MET A 62 0.99 9.77 14.16
C MET A 62 0.15 9.11 15.26
N ASN A 63 -1.16 9.35 15.21
CA ASN A 63 -2.12 8.62 16.02
C ASN A 63 -2.11 7.15 15.55
N TYR A 64 -2.12 6.18 16.49
CA TYR A 64 -2.20 4.75 16.17
C TYR A 64 -3.35 4.40 15.22
N ALA A 65 -4.48 5.10 15.30
CA ALA A 65 -5.60 4.93 14.38
C ALA A 65 -5.24 5.32 12.94
N TYR A 66 -4.45 6.38 12.75
CA TYR A 66 -3.93 6.75 11.44
C TYR A 66 -2.93 5.71 10.92
N MET A 67 -1.99 5.26 11.75
CA MET A 67 -1.03 4.22 11.34
C MET A 67 -1.75 2.92 10.97
N GLY A 68 -2.73 2.53 11.79
CA GLY A 68 -3.59 1.38 11.53
C GLY A 68 -4.35 1.50 10.22
N SER A 69 -4.89 2.67 9.89
CA SER A 69 -5.61 2.88 8.62
C SER A 69 -4.68 2.81 7.41
N MET A 70 -3.43 3.29 7.54
CA MET A 70 -2.41 3.15 6.49
C MET A 70 -2.03 1.69 6.25
N LEU A 71 -1.93 0.88 7.31
CA LEU A 71 -1.67 -0.55 7.18
C LEU A 71 -2.89 -1.31 6.63
N LEU A 72 -4.07 -1.09 7.22
CA LEU A 72 -5.29 -1.84 6.92
C LEU A 72 -5.86 -1.58 5.53
N HIS A 73 -5.76 -0.35 5.01
CA HIS A 73 -6.37 -0.02 3.72
C HIS A 73 -5.57 1.01 2.90
N GLY A 74 -4.38 1.43 3.34
CA GLY A 74 -3.52 2.35 2.59
C GLY A 74 -4.02 3.80 2.53
N GLY A 75 -4.98 4.19 3.37
CA GLY A 75 -5.45 5.57 3.47
C GLY A 75 -6.30 6.12 2.30
N GLY A 76 -6.54 5.33 1.25
CA GLY A 76 -7.39 5.69 0.11
C GLY A 76 -6.67 5.69 -1.25
N SER A 77 -7.45 5.81 -2.33
CA SER A 77 -6.96 5.69 -3.72
C SER A 77 -5.91 6.72 -4.13
N HIS A 78 -5.91 7.89 -3.49
CA HIS A 78 -4.91 8.95 -3.71
C HIS A 78 -3.63 8.78 -2.87
N LEU A 79 -3.59 7.77 -1.99
CA LEU A 79 -2.46 7.44 -1.14
C LEU A 79 -1.89 6.07 -1.56
N HIS A 80 -1.95 5.07 -0.69
CA HIS A 80 -1.24 3.80 -0.87
C HIS A 80 -2.15 2.62 -1.17
N THR A 81 -3.47 2.78 -1.27
CA THR A 81 -4.39 1.67 -1.58
C THR A 81 -4.04 0.98 -2.91
N GLY A 82 -3.54 1.73 -3.91
CA GLY A 82 -3.08 1.17 -5.19
C GLY A 82 -1.65 0.61 -5.17
N ASN A 83 -0.99 0.64 -4.02
CA ASN A 83 0.31 0.05 -3.72
C ASN A 83 0.12 -1.18 -2.81
N ARG A 84 -0.95 -1.95 -3.07
CA ARG A 84 -1.37 -3.16 -2.35
C ARG A 84 -1.89 -4.16 -3.36
N TRP A 85 -1.89 -5.44 -2.99
CA TRP A 85 -2.56 -6.50 -3.72
C TRP A 85 -3.30 -7.41 -2.74
N TRP A 86 -4.54 -7.05 -2.43
CA TRP A 86 -5.34 -7.64 -1.34
C TRP A 86 -5.64 -9.13 -1.49
N ASP A 87 -5.47 -9.70 -2.69
CA ASP A 87 -5.59 -11.14 -2.92
C ASP A 87 -4.32 -11.92 -2.53
N LYS A 88 -3.23 -11.23 -2.14
CA LYS A 88 -2.00 -11.89 -1.73
C LYS A 88 -2.10 -12.29 -0.27
N PHE A 89 -1.72 -13.54 0.02
CA PHE A 89 -1.69 -14.05 1.40
C PHE A 89 -0.87 -13.17 2.35
N LEU A 90 0.30 -12.69 1.92
CA LEU A 90 1.23 -11.96 2.78
C LEU A 90 1.75 -10.70 2.08
N GLU A 91 1.48 -9.55 2.68
CA GLU A 91 2.00 -8.24 2.27
C GLU A 91 2.78 -7.58 3.41
N ILE A 92 4.04 -7.24 3.18
CA ILE A 92 4.90 -6.49 4.11
C ILE A 92 4.88 -5.02 3.70
N ILE A 93 4.57 -4.12 4.62
CA ILE A 93 4.46 -2.68 4.35
C ILE A 93 5.59 -1.94 5.07
N ILE A 94 6.33 -1.10 4.32
CA ILE A 94 7.36 -0.21 4.86
C ILE A 94 7.15 1.18 4.28
N SER A 95 6.87 2.15 5.13
CA SER A 95 6.71 3.56 4.77
C SER A 95 7.98 4.37 5.05
N LYS A 96 8.24 5.39 4.23
CA LYS A 96 9.26 6.43 4.53
C LYS A 96 9.02 7.11 5.88
N GLU A 97 7.78 7.14 6.33
CA GLU A 97 7.35 7.72 7.60
C GLU A 97 7.45 6.73 8.78
N GLY A 98 8.23 5.66 8.64
CA GLY A 98 8.48 4.69 9.71
C GLY A 98 7.29 3.79 10.08
N ILE A 99 6.13 3.95 9.43
CA ILE A 99 5.02 3.00 9.56
C ILE A 99 5.44 1.69 8.89
N CYS A 100 5.51 0.62 9.67
CA CYS A 100 5.77 -0.72 9.17
C CYS A 100 4.77 -1.71 9.75
N GLY A 101 4.44 -2.74 8.98
CA GLY A 101 3.52 -3.79 9.42
C GLY A 101 3.34 -4.86 8.37
N VAL A 102 2.47 -5.81 8.67
CA VAL A 102 2.12 -6.93 7.80
C VAL A 102 0.61 -6.97 7.67
N VAL A 103 0.13 -7.21 6.46
CA VAL A 103 -1.27 -7.56 6.17
C VAL A 103 -1.29 -9.00 5.70
N MET A 104 -2.23 -9.77 6.24
CA MET A 104 -2.46 -11.15 5.84
C MET A 104 -3.88 -11.33 5.37
N GLU A 105 -4.04 -12.02 4.25
CA GLU A 105 -5.34 -12.48 3.77
C GLU A 105 -5.79 -13.68 4.63
N HIS A 106 -7.05 -13.68 5.08
CA HIS A 106 -7.52 -14.60 6.10
C HIS A 106 -7.80 -16.02 5.57
N SER A 107 -8.30 -16.16 4.34
CA SER A 107 -8.77 -17.45 3.81
C SER A 107 -7.67 -18.49 3.64
N ALA A 108 -6.42 -18.07 3.43
CA ALA A 108 -5.28 -18.97 3.33
C ALA A 108 -4.69 -19.41 4.69
N SER A 109 -5.15 -18.84 5.80
CA SER A 109 -4.72 -19.20 7.16
C SER A 109 -5.68 -20.13 7.91
N GLU A 110 -6.90 -20.33 7.39
CA GLU A 110 -7.91 -21.25 7.97
C GLU A 110 -7.77 -22.66 7.39
#